data_AF-A0A9W6TYQ8-F1
#
_entry.id   AF-A0A9W6TYQ8-F1
#
_cell.length_a   1.000
_cell.length_b   1.000
_cell.length_c   1.000
_cell.angle_alpha   90.00
_cell.angle_beta   90.00
_cell.angle_gamma   90.00
#
_symmetry.space_group_name_H-M   'P 1'
#
loop_
_entity.id
_entity.type
_entity.pdbx_description
1 polymer ?
#
loop_
_entity_poly.entity_id
_entity_poly.type
_entity_poly.pdbx_seq_one_letter_code
_entity_poly.pdbx_strand_id
1 'polypeptide(L)'
;MLKQVVLAAALVVQAAFIPTVVGHGNIIVPPRTGDSDHVYYFGGPAGTIDMPEIIGSAAYGDYYQAVDEWFTENGSASLKEYITTYGTNISECGNTLKDGTAEPISSDGCAEHDTLGNSHPGPCEIWCDDTRVFNKTNCVTEFSGQSPAMIPIDVSTCKSSSELVFYWLTLHAQPWQVYINCVALDGATASYTSGSASTTAATTSASTAASSTAEATEARQPRAPLLSLLVLQLWKLIRRIVQSLRSPPPLLLPRPKLMRLMIRMLRYSPLLQQRLLPTSARVAAAISRVTATELLCDVRMRVSKNQQHLKIDKPKNLFWRT
;
A
#
# COMPACT_ATOMS: atom_id res chain seq x y z
N MET A 1 30.38 -15.28 31.63
CA MET A 1 29.67 -14.00 31.37
C MET A 1 29.55 -13.65 29.88
N LEU A 2 30.50 -14.01 29.01
CA LEU A 2 30.47 -13.65 27.58
C LEU A 2 29.32 -14.26 26.75
N LYS A 3 28.77 -15.41 27.16
CA LYS A 3 27.69 -16.10 26.42
C LYS A 3 26.29 -15.51 26.64
N GLN A 4 26.06 -14.75 27.72
CA GLN A 4 24.76 -14.13 27.99
C GLN A 4 24.59 -12.77 27.31
N VAL A 5 25.70 -12.08 27.00
CA VAL A 5 25.69 -10.80 26.28
C VAL A 5 25.32 -10.97 24.80
N VAL A 6 25.71 -12.10 24.18
CA VAL A 6 25.42 -12.38 22.76
C VAL A 6 23.94 -12.71 22.51
N LEU A 7 23.24 -13.29 23.48
CA LEU A 7 21.81 -13.63 23.33
C LEU A 7 20.91 -12.40 23.49
N ALA A 8 21.31 -11.42 24.30
CA ALA A 8 20.57 -10.16 24.46
C ALA A 8 20.70 -9.27 23.22
N ALA A 9 21.86 -9.24 22.55
CA ALA A 9 22.05 -8.46 21.33
C ALA A 9 21.23 -9.00 20.12
N ALA A 10 20.97 -10.30 20.06
CA ALA A 10 20.21 -10.90 18.95
C ALA A 10 18.69 -10.67 19.04
N LEU A 11 18.15 -10.43 20.24
CA LEU A 11 16.72 -10.15 20.45
C LEU A 11 16.36 -8.66 20.28
N VAL A 12 17.31 -7.75 20.52
CA VAL A 12 17.05 -6.30 20.39
C VAL A 12 17.06 -5.84 18.93
N VAL A 13 17.71 -6.57 18.01
CA VAL A 13 17.79 -6.18 16.58
C VAL A 13 16.55 -6.61 15.76
N GLN A 14 15.73 -7.55 16.25
CA GLN A 14 14.53 -7.99 15.50
C GLN A 14 13.28 -7.11 15.73
N ALA A 15 13.28 -6.21 16.73
CA ALA A 15 12.14 -5.35 17.01
C ALA A 15 12.00 -4.14 16.06
N ALA A 16 12.97 -3.89 15.18
CA ALA A 16 12.99 -2.71 14.31
C ALA A 16 12.47 -2.95 12.88
N PHE A 17 12.04 -4.17 12.55
CA PHE A 17 11.43 -4.47 11.24
C PHE A 17 9.98 -4.86 11.41
N ILE A 18 9.16 -3.90 11.85
CA ILE A 18 7.72 -3.98 11.56
C ILE A 18 7.63 -3.77 10.05
N PRO A 19 7.15 -4.75 9.26
CA PRO A 19 6.85 -4.49 7.87
C PRO A 19 5.73 -3.45 7.86
N THR A 20 6.08 -2.19 7.61
CA THR A 20 5.09 -1.24 7.11
C THR A 20 4.57 -1.88 5.83
N VAL A 21 3.27 -2.17 5.75
CA VAL A 21 2.67 -2.62 4.50
C VAL A 21 2.73 -1.45 3.51
N VAL A 22 3.84 -1.41 2.79
CA VAL A 22 4.20 -0.50 1.71
C VAL A 22 3.24 -0.76 0.54
N GLY A 23 2.57 0.28 0.02
CA GLY A 23 1.63 0.14 -1.10
C GLY A 23 0.23 0.72 -0.90
N HIS A 24 0.03 1.53 0.15
CA HIS A 24 -1.23 2.22 0.43
C HIS A 24 -1.15 3.72 0.14
N GLY A 25 -0.09 4.17 -0.54
CA GLY A 25 0.04 5.54 -1.02
C GLY A 25 0.11 6.58 0.07
N ASN A 26 0.82 6.26 1.15
CA ASN A 26 0.97 7.14 2.27
C ASN A 26 1.87 8.32 1.92
N ILE A 27 1.44 9.55 2.21
CA ILE A 27 2.34 10.72 2.13
C ILE A 27 3.48 10.50 3.15
N ILE A 28 4.71 10.70 2.73
CA ILE A 28 5.89 10.68 3.62
C ILE A 28 6.61 12.03 3.64
N VAL A 29 6.47 12.83 2.58
CA VAL A 29 6.95 14.21 2.50
C VAL A 29 5.88 15.09 1.84
N PRO A 30 5.45 16.19 2.46
CA PRO A 30 5.73 16.58 3.86
C PRO A 30 5.17 15.52 4.85
N PRO A 31 5.80 15.34 6.03
CA PRO A 31 5.40 14.26 6.93
C PRO A 31 4.03 14.56 7.55
N ARG A 32 3.12 13.58 7.54
CA ARG A 32 1.84 13.69 8.26
C ARG A 32 1.96 13.39 9.74
N THR A 33 0.94 13.82 10.49
CA THR A 33 0.68 13.38 11.87
C THR A 33 -0.47 12.37 11.89
N GLY A 34 -0.36 11.29 12.67
CA GLY A 34 -1.41 10.27 12.80
C GLY A 34 -2.46 10.65 13.82
N ASP A 35 -3.66 10.13 13.63
CA ASP A 35 -4.71 10.26 14.64
C ASP A 35 -4.39 9.49 15.93
N SER A 36 -5.26 9.63 16.94
CA SER A 36 -5.07 9.02 18.25
C SER A 36 -5.02 7.49 18.22
N ASP A 37 -5.70 6.86 17.25
CA ASP A 37 -5.76 5.41 17.08
C ASP A 37 -4.67 4.90 16.13
N HIS A 38 -4.06 5.79 15.35
CA HIS A 38 -3.14 5.51 14.25
C HIS A 38 -1.82 6.26 14.33
N VAL A 39 -1.28 6.43 15.55
CA VAL A 39 -0.03 7.18 15.81
C VAL A 39 1.15 6.77 14.90
N TYR A 40 1.25 5.49 14.54
CA TYR A 40 2.37 4.95 13.75
C TYR A 40 1.96 4.23 12.45
N TYR A 41 0.67 3.98 12.23
CA TYR A 41 0.18 3.20 11.09
C TYR A 41 -1.01 3.88 10.43
N PHE A 42 -0.78 4.38 9.22
CA PHE A 42 -1.73 5.24 8.51
C PHE A 42 -2.19 4.64 7.17
N GLY A 43 -1.77 3.42 6.86
CA GLY A 43 -2.02 2.76 5.58
C GLY A 43 -3.38 2.07 5.45
N GLY A 44 -4.31 2.33 6.38
CA GLY A 44 -5.68 1.82 6.27
C GLY A 44 -6.52 2.68 5.33
N PRO A 45 -7.58 2.11 4.70
CA PRO A 45 -8.55 2.92 3.99
C PRO A 45 -9.31 3.82 4.98
N ALA A 46 -9.56 5.06 4.56
CA ALA A 46 -10.41 6.02 5.27
C ALA A 46 -11.88 5.57 5.32
N GLY A 47 -12.28 4.70 4.40
CA GLY A 47 -13.59 4.09 4.33
C GLY A 47 -13.82 3.40 2.99
N THR A 48 -15.08 3.09 2.70
CA THR A 48 -15.47 2.41 1.46
C THR A 48 -16.70 3.04 0.82
N ILE A 49 -16.80 2.97 -0.51
CA ILE A 49 -17.96 3.42 -1.29
C ILE A 49 -18.59 2.22 -1.99
N ASP A 50 -19.90 2.04 -1.81
CA ASP A 50 -20.69 0.98 -2.44
C ASP A 50 -21.49 1.54 -3.63
N MET A 51 -20.78 1.90 -4.70
CA MET A 51 -21.34 2.47 -5.93
C MET A 51 -20.77 1.74 -7.16
N PRO A 52 -21.24 0.52 -7.47
CA PRO A 52 -20.80 -0.22 -8.66
C PRO A 52 -21.01 0.51 -9.98
N GLU A 53 -21.98 1.43 -10.03
CA GLU A 53 -22.36 2.14 -11.23
C GLU A 53 -21.24 3.03 -11.78
N ILE A 54 -20.27 3.45 -10.94
CA ILE A 54 -19.13 4.28 -11.38
C ILE A 54 -18.25 3.59 -12.44
N ILE A 55 -18.24 2.26 -12.49
CA ILE A 55 -17.53 1.48 -13.51
C ILE A 55 -18.48 0.84 -14.54
N GLY A 56 -19.79 0.90 -14.31
CA GLY A 56 -20.80 0.25 -15.15
C GLY A 56 -20.46 -1.21 -15.48
N SER A 57 -20.41 -1.53 -16.77
CA SER A 57 -20.06 -2.86 -17.29
C SER A 57 -18.61 -2.98 -17.76
N ALA A 58 -17.73 -2.07 -17.35
CA ALA A 58 -16.33 -2.07 -17.79
C ALA A 58 -15.61 -3.36 -17.39
N ALA A 59 -14.57 -3.72 -18.14
CA ALA A 59 -13.64 -4.74 -17.71
C ALA A 59 -12.66 -4.15 -16.68
N TYR A 60 -12.08 -5.00 -15.83
CA TYR A 60 -11.15 -4.56 -14.77
C TYR A 60 -10.02 -3.64 -15.27
N GLY A 61 -9.49 -3.92 -16.47
CA GLY A 61 -8.43 -3.12 -17.09
C GLY A 61 -8.87 -1.72 -17.52
N ASP A 62 -10.17 -1.45 -17.58
CA ASP A 62 -10.75 -0.20 -18.09
C ASP A 62 -11.50 0.59 -17.01
N TYR A 63 -11.52 0.12 -15.75
CA TYR A 63 -12.23 0.78 -14.65
C TYR A 63 -11.90 2.26 -14.50
N TYR A 64 -10.65 2.66 -14.67
CA TYR A 64 -10.24 4.06 -14.57
C TYR A 64 -10.78 4.95 -15.70
N GLN A 65 -10.98 4.40 -16.90
CA GLN A 65 -11.62 5.12 -18.01
C GLN A 65 -13.11 5.27 -17.72
N ALA A 66 -13.75 4.20 -17.25
CA ALA A 66 -15.16 4.22 -16.88
C ALA A 66 -15.46 5.25 -15.77
N VAL A 67 -14.56 5.43 -14.79
CA VAL A 67 -14.69 6.49 -13.79
C VAL A 67 -14.66 7.88 -14.42
N ASP A 68 -13.73 8.14 -15.35
CA ASP A 68 -13.59 9.43 -16.03
C ASP A 68 -14.82 9.74 -16.90
N GLU A 69 -15.33 8.73 -17.60
CA GLU A 69 -16.59 8.79 -18.34
C GLU A 69 -17.77 9.09 -17.41
N TRP A 70 -17.88 8.37 -16.29
CA TRP A 70 -18.93 8.58 -15.31
C TRP A 70 -18.88 10.00 -14.72
N PHE A 71 -17.69 10.51 -14.40
CA PHE A 71 -17.50 11.87 -13.88
C PHE A 71 -18.00 12.91 -14.90
N THR A 72 -17.69 12.70 -16.18
CA THR A 72 -18.14 13.55 -17.27
C THR A 72 -19.66 13.50 -17.45
N GLU A 73 -20.25 12.30 -17.46
CA GLU A 73 -21.69 12.11 -17.66
C GLU A 73 -22.54 12.64 -16.50
N ASN A 74 -22.03 12.55 -15.27
CA ASN A 74 -22.74 12.97 -14.06
C ASN A 74 -22.33 14.37 -13.59
N GLY A 75 -21.47 15.08 -14.35
CA GLY A 75 -21.03 16.43 -14.03
C GLY A 75 -20.22 16.53 -12.73
N SER A 76 -19.56 15.47 -12.29
CA SER A 76 -18.69 15.49 -11.12
C SER A 76 -17.36 16.15 -11.49
N ALA A 77 -17.01 17.24 -10.82
CA ALA A 77 -15.80 18.01 -11.12
C ALA A 77 -14.52 17.35 -10.59
N SER A 78 -14.64 16.48 -9.59
CA SER A 78 -13.48 15.89 -8.91
C SER A 78 -13.76 14.58 -8.18
N LEU A 79 -12.67 13.87 -7.87
CA LEU A 79 -12.71 12.71 -6.99
C LEU A 79 -13.09 13.09 -5.56
N LYS A 80 -12.59 14.22 -5.05
CA LYS A 80 -13.01 14.78 -3.75
C LYS A 80 -14.54 14.95 -3.69
N GLU A 81 -15.15 15.49 -4.74
CA GLU A 81 -16.62 15.64 -4.83
C GLU A 81 -17.34 14.29 -4.86
N TYR A 82 -16.84 13.32 -5.64
CA TYR A 82 -17.41 11.98 -5.67
C TYR A 82 -17.36 11.31 -4.28
N ILE A 83 -16.21 11.36 -3.60
CA ILE A 83 -16.03 10.77 -2.27
C ILE A 83 -16.95 11.43 -1.25
N THR A 84 -17.07 12.76 -1.26
CA THR A 84 -17.93 13.50 -0.33
C THR A 84 -19.43 13.27 -0.60
N THR A 85 -19.81 13.03 -1.86
CA THR A 85 -21.19 12.80 -2.25
C THR A 85 -21.66 11.38 -1.95
N TYR A 86 -20.83 10.37 -2.25
CA TYR A 86 -21.21 8.96 -2.20
C TYR A 86 -20.58 8.18 -1.04
N GLY A 87 -19.57 8.74 -0.38
CA GLY A 87 -18.96 8.18 0.81
C GLY A 87 -19.88 8.28 2.02
N THR A 88 -20.03 7.17 2.74
CA THR A 88 -20.74 7.15 4.03
C THR A 88 -19.75 6.86 5.15
N ASN A 89 -19.73 7.72 6.19
CA ASN A 89 -18.83 7.60 7.34
C ASN A 89 -17.33 7.49 6.98
N ILE A 90 -16.90 8.19 5.92
CA ILE A 90 -15.49 8.28 5.54
C ILE A 90 -14.84 9.39 6.36
N SER A 91 -13.77 9.07 7.09
CA SER A 91 -12.99 10.05 7.85
C SER A 91 -12.42 11.12 6.91
N GLU A 92 -12.58 12.40 7.25
CA GLU A 92 -12.10 13.54 6.45
C GLU A 92 -10.60 13.44 6.14
N CYS A 93 -9.81 12.93 7.10
CA CYS A 93 -8.37 12.76 6.98
C CYS A 93 -7.91 11.31 7.10
N GLY A 94 -8.80 10.34 6.88
CA GLY A 94 -8.49 8.92 7.04
C GLY A 94 -7.90 8.63 8.41
N ASN A 95 -6.68 8.07 8.41
CA ASN A 95 -5.91 7.73 9.62
C ASN A 95 -4.92 8.83 10.05
N THR A 96 -5.07 10.05 9.53
CA THR A 96 -4.19 11.20 9.78
C THR A 96 -4.95 12.32 10.46
N LEU A 97 -4.24 13.19 11.18
CA LEU A 97 -4.83 14.38 11.80
C LEU A 97 -4.88 15.53 10.81
N LYS A 98 -6.05 16.17 10.74
CA LYS A 98 -6.25 17.44 10.06
C LYS A 98 -5.37 18.54 10.68
N ASP A 99 -5.52 18.74 11.98
CA ASP A 99 -4.74 19.71 12.77
C ASP A 99 -3.46 19.06 13.32
N GLY A 100 -2.67 18.47 12.43
CA GLY A 100 -1.38 17.86 12.77
C GLY A 100 -0.28 18.88 13.10
N THR A 101 0.95 18.38 13.26
CA THR A 101 2.14 19.25 13.25
C THR A 101 2.25 19.89 11.87
N ALA A 102 2.30 21.23 11.81
CA ALA A 102 2.41 21.97 10.56
C ALA A 102 3.82 21.78 9.97
N GLU A 103 3.87 21.42 8.69
CA GLU A 103 5.10 21.12 7.97
C GLU A 103 5.27 22.03 6.75
N PRO A 104 6.51 22.43 6.41
CA PRO A 104 6.76 23.14 5.17
C PRO A 104 6.57 22.22 3.96
N ILE A 105 6.04 22.77 2.86
CA ILE A 105 6.00 22.03 1.60
C ILE A 105 7.42 21.80 1.05
N SER A 106 7.66 20.63 0.46
CA SER A 106 8.96 20.34 -0.18
C SER A 106 9.21 21.25 -1.38
N SER A 107 10.47 21.63 -1.60
CA SER A 107 10.90 22.46 -2.73
C SER A 107 11.17 21.65 -4.02
N ASP A 108 11.10 20.32 -3.96
CA ASP A 108 11.36 19.41 -5.08
C ASP A 108 10.23 19.34 -6.12
N GLY A 109 9.09 19.98 -5.86
CA GLY A 109 7.96 19.99 -6.76
C GLY A 109 7.00 18.81 -6.59
N CYS A 110 7.20 17.95 -5.59
CA CYS A 110 6.40 16.76 -5.38
C CYS A 110 5.91 16.60 -3.93
N ALA A 111 4.76 15.94 -3.77
CA ALA A 111 4.48 15.19 -2.55
C ALA A 111 5.09 13.79 -2.72
N GLU A 112 5.94 13.37 -1.78
CA GLU A 112 6.48 12.02 -1.80
C GLU A 112 5.52 11.07 -1.10
N HIS A 113 5.22 9.95 -1.75
CA HIS A 113 4.46 8.86 -1.17
C HIS A 113 5.33 7.61 -1.02
N ASP A 114 5.09 6.77 -0.02
CA ASP A 114 5.86 5.52 0.20
C ASP A 114 5.93 4.65 -1.07
N THR A 115 4.77 4.29 -1.62
CA THR A 115 4.50 3.80 -2.98
C THR A 115 2.99 3.55 -3.11
N LEU A 116 2.46 3.67 -4.33
CA LEU A 116 1.08 3.28 -4.63
C LEU A 116 0.90 1.77 -4.86
N GLY A 117 2.00 1.00 -4.80
CA GLY A 117 1.96 -0.43 -5.05
C GLY A 117 1.51 -0.75 -6.48
N ASN A 118 0.99 -1.97 -6.69
CA ASN A 118 0.61 -2.47 -8.02
C ASN A 118 -0.82 -3.04 -8.09
N SER A 119 -1.52 -3.13 -6.96
CA SER A 119 -2.79 -3.87 -6.83
C SER A 119 -4.03 -3.01 -6.68
N HIS A 120 -3.89 -1.69 -6.57
CA HIS A 120 -4.96 -0.76 -6.20
C HIS A 120 -5.26 0.27 -7.31
N PRO A 121 -5.53 -0.15 -8.57
CA PRO A 121 -5.74 0.82 -9.64
C PRO A 121 -6.92 1.75 -9.34
N GLY A 122 -6.82 2.99 -9.80
CA GLY A 122 -7.91 3.96 -9.71
C GLY A 122 -7.43 5.40 -9.59
N PRO A 123 -8.37 6.35 -9.62
CA PRO A 123 -8.06 7.78 -9.71
C PRO A 123 -7.55 8.31 -8.38
N CYS A 124 -6.67 9.30 -8.46
CA CYS A 124 -6.22 10.04 -7.29
C CYS A 124 -6.08 11.53 -7.58
N GLU A 125 -6.15 12.31 -6.52
CA GLU A 125 -6.02 13.78 -6.54
C GLU A 125 -5.17 14.25 -5.36
N ILE A 126 -4.45 15.36 -5.56
CA ILE A 126 -3.89 16.15 -4.46
C ILE A 126 -4.52 17.52 -4.48
N TRP A 127 -4.92 17.97 -3.29
CA TRP A 127 -5.49 19.27 -3.01
C TRP A 127 -4.61 20.02 -2.03
N CYS A 128 -4.46 21.32 -2.25
CA CYS A 128 -3.90 22.25 -1.27
C CYS A 128 -5.01 23.26 -0.94
N ASP A 129 -5.51 23.18 0.31
CA ASP A 129 -6.80 23.74 0.72
C ASP A 129 -7.93 23.42 -0.29
N ASP A 130 -8.53 24.45 -0.89
CA ASP A 130 -9.62 24.36 -1.86
C ASP A 130 -9.15 24.29 -3.32
N THR A 131 -7.84 24.15 -3.56
CA THR A 131 -7.28 24.10 -4.91
C THR A 131 -6.75 22.71 -5.25
N ARG A 132 -7.29 22.08 -6.30
CA ARG A 132 -6.76 20.83 -6.83
C ARG A 132 -5.47 21.09 -7.59
N VAL A 133 -4.36 20.56 -7.09
CA VAL A 133 -3.01 20.75 -7.66
C VAL A 133 -2.54 19.55 -8.49
N PHE A 134 -3.20 18.40 -8.35
CA PHE A 134 -2.90 17.20 -9.11
C PHE A 134 -4.16 16.34 -9.32
N ASN A 135 -4.26 15.67 -10.47
CA ASN A 135 -5.20 14.58 -10.69
C ASN A 135 -4.70 13.62 -11.76
N LYS A 136 -5.04 12.32 -11.60
CA LYS A 136 -4.92 11.29 -12.64
C LYS A 136 -6.03 10.26 -12.47
N THR A 137 -6.45 9.65 -13.58
CA THR A 137 -7.47 8.60 -13.61
C THR A 137 -6.94 7.25 -13.10
N ASN A 138 -5.63 7.00 -13.18
CA ASN A 138 -5.00 5.80 -12.64
C ASN A 138 -3.59 6.05 -12.10
N CYS A 139 -3.48 6.31 -10.80
CA CYS A 139 -2.21 6.68 -10.19
C CYS A 139 -1.23 5.53 -10.02
N VAL A 140 -1.71 4.30 -9.83
CA VAL A 140 -0.86 3.09 -9.79
C VAL A 140 -0.08 2.93 -11.10
N THR A 141 -0.76 3.14 -12.23
CA THR A 141 -0.11 3.04 -13.55
C THR A 141 0.86 4.20 -13.76
N GLU A 142 0.46 5.43 -13.45
CA GLU A 142 1.30 6.63 -13.63
C GLU A 142 2.63 6.53 -12.85
N PHE A 143 2.57 6.09 -11.59
CA PHE A 143 3.73 6.02 -10.69
C PHE A 143 4.26 4.59 -10.50
N SER A 144 3.96 3.70 -11.44
CA SER A 144 4.33 2.28 -11.36
C SER A 144 5.84 2.10 -11.16
N GLY A 145 6.20 1.32 -10.14
CA GLY A 145 7.59 0.99 -9.82
C GLY A 145 8.38 2.09 -9.10
N GLN A 146 7.75 3.22 -8.77
CA GLN A 146 8.37 4.26 -7.95
C GLN A 146 8.24 3.93 -6.46
N SER A 147 9.34 4.10 -5.72
CA SER A 147 9.38 4.04 -4.25
C SER A 147 10.58 4.85 -3.74
N PRO A 148 10.35 6.03 -3.15
CA PRO A 148 9.06 6.72 -3.05
C PRO A 148 8.46 7.11 -4.41
N ALA A 149 7.14 7.20 -4.47
CA ALA A 149 6.41 7.76 -5.61
C ALA A 149 6.42 9.29 -5.53
N MET A 150 6.84 9.94 -6.61
CA MET A 150 7.00 11.39 -6.70
C MET A 150 5.79 11.98 -7.41
N ILE A 151 4.76 12.41 -6.65
CA ILE A 151 3.54 12.96 -7.24
C ILE A 151 3.70 14.48 -7.37
N PRO A 152 3.70 15.05 -8.59
CA PRO A 152 3.95 16.47 -8.78
C PRO A 152 2.82 17.32 -8.20
N ILE A 153 3.19 18.46 -7.63
CA ILE A 153 2.28 19.45 -7.03
C ILE A 153 2.63 20.86 -7.51
N ASP A 154 1.65 21.78 -7.43
CA ASP A 154 1.94 23.21 -7.53
C ASP A 154 2.46 23.72 -6.18
N VAL A 155 3.78 23.78 -6.05
CA VAL A 155 4.47 24.29 -4.85
C VAL A 155 4.04 25.72 -4.53
N SER A 156 3.75 26.56 -5.51
CA SER A 156 3.39 27.95 -5.26
C SER A 156 2.05 28.06 -4.54
N THR A 157 1.06 27.28 -4.99
CA THR A 157 -0.24 27.14 -4.34
C THR A 157 -0.06 26.55 -2.93
N CYS A 158 0.55 25.36 -2.84
CA CYS A 158 0.66 24.64 -1.56
C CYS A 158 1.50 25.36 -0.51
N LYS A 159 2.51 26.15 -0.91
CA LYS A 159 3.33 26.93 0.03
C LYS A 159 2.53 28.03 0.75
N SER A 160 1.39 28.45 0.20
CA SER A 160 0.48 29.41 0.83
C SER A 160 -0.71 28.76 1.52
N SER A 161 -0.80 27.43 1.48
CA SER A 161 -1.94 26.68 1.99
C SER A 161 -1.77 26.24 3.44
N SER A 162 -2.89 25.94 4.10
CA SER A 162 -2.94 25.38 5.46
C SER A 162 -2.94 23.86 5.49
N GLU A 163 -3.32 23.22 4.39
CA GLU A 163 -3.49 21.78 4.32
C GLU A 163 -3.13 21.24 2.94
N LEU A 164 -2.52 20.06 2.91
CA LEU A 164 -2.38 19.20 1.72
C LEU A 164 -3.14 17.90 1.95
N VAL A 165 -4.04 17.55 1.04
CA VAL A 165 -4.85 16.33 1.11
C VAL A 165 -4.68 15.49 -0.14
N PHE A 166 -4.32 14.22 0.06
CA PHE A 166 -4.33 13.21 -0.99
C PHE A 166 -5.60 12.38 -0.90
N TYR A 167 -6.33 12.27 -2.02
CA TYR A 167 -7.48 11.39 -2.18
C TYR A 167 -7.15 10.30 -3.19
N TRP A 168 -7.48 9.05 -2.89
CA TRP A 168 -7.30 7.94 -3.81
C TRP A 168 -8.43 6.93 -3.68
N LEU A 169 -9.11 6.68 -4.79
CA LEU A 169 -10.16 5.66 -4.89
C LEU A 169 -9.58 4.44 -5.60
N THR A 170 -9.62 3.30 -4.92
CA THR A 170 -9.05 2.05 -5.44
C THR A 170 -10.15 1.09 -5.84
N LEU A 171 -10.05 0.59 -7.07
CA LEU A 171 -11.13 -0.14 -7.77
C LEU A 171 -10.82 -1.63 -7.90
N HIS A 172 -9.98 -2.16 -7.01
CA HIS A 172 -9.52 -3.54 -7.07
C HIS A 172 -10.59 -4.56 -6.65
N ALA A 173 -11.50 -4.16 -5.75
CA ALA A 173 -12.63 -4.96 -5.28
C ALA A 173 -13.71 -4.05 -4.65
N GLN A 174 -14.97 -4.50 -4.70
CA GLN A 174 -16.07 -3.83 -4.01
C GLN A 174 -16.22 -4.26 -2.55
N PRO A 175 -16.71 -3.35 -1.66
CA PRO A 175 -16.94 -1.93 -1.91
C PRO A 175 -15.61 -1.19 -2.14
N TRP A 176 -15.62 -0.14 -2.96
CA TRP A 176 -14.40 0.57 -3.38
C TRP A 176 -13.71 1.18 -2.17
N GLN A 177 -12.40 0.95 -2.01
CA GLN A 177 -11.68 1.50 -0.88
C GLN A 177 -11.20 2.91 -1.18
N VAL A 178 -11.42 3.81 -0.23
CA VAL A 178 -10.97 5.19 -0.28
C VAL A 178 -9.81 5.38 0.68
N TYR A 179 -8.71 5.94 0.19
CA TYR A 179 -7.55 6.33 0.98
C TYR A 179 -7.48 7.86 1.01
N ILE A 180 -7.37 8.42 2.21
CA ILE A 180 -7.21 9.86 2.42
C ILE A 180 -6.06 10.08 3.39
N ASN A 181 -5.15 11.00 3.04
CA ASN A 181 -4.04 11.44 3.88
C ASN A 181 -4.01 12.97 3.89
N CYS A 182 -4.06 13.56 5.08
CA CYS A 182 -3.90 14.99 5.31
C CYS A 182 -2.52 15.29 5.87
N VAL A 183 -2.00 16.45 5.51
CA VAL A 183 -0.82 17.08 6.11
C VAL A 183 -1.16 18.53 6.40
N ALA A 184 -1.00 18.95 7.66
CA ALA A 184 -1.04 20.35 8.01
C ALA A 184 0.19 21.07 7.44
N LEU A 185 -0.01 22.22 6.81
CA LEU A 185 1.04 23.03 6.20
C LEU A 185 1.22 24.35 6.96
N ASP A 186 2.43 24.89 6.94
CA ASP A 186 2.78 26.17 7.58
C ASP A 186 2.51 27.42 6.72
N GLY A 187 1.93 27.23 5.53
CA GLY A 187 1.76 28.25 4.48
C GLY A 187 0.69 29.30 4.76
N ALA A 188 -0.23 29.02 5.68
CA ALA A 188 -1.18 29.98 6.23
C ALA A 188 -0.93 30.13 7.72
N THR A 189 -0.67 31.34 8.20
CA THR A 189 -0.71 31.61 9.65
C THR A 189 -2.11 31.23 10.15
N ALA A 190 -2.18 30.19 10.98
CA ALA A 190 -3.40 29.55 11.47
C ALA A 190 -4.55 30.55 11.70
N SER A 191 -5.44 30.65 10.73
CA SER A 191 -6.69 31.38 10.86
C SER A 191 -7.85 30.44 10.59
N TYR A 192 -7.88 29.34 11.34
CA TYR A 192 -9.15 28.73 11.69
C TYR A 192 -9.83 29.67 12.71
N THR A 193 -10.51 30.69 12.21
CA THR A 193 -11.52 31.40 12.98
C THR A 193 -12.57 30.36 13.41
N SER A 194 -12.45 29.87 14.64
CA SER A 194 -13.57 29.25 15.35
C SER A 194 -14.75 30.21 15.27
N GLY A 195 -15.75 29.84 14.48
CA GLY A 195 -17.04 30.52 14.44
C GLY A 195 -17.74 30.35 15.79
N SER A 196 -17.56 31.33 16.68
CA SER A 196 -18.52 31.66 17.73
C SER A 196 -18.27 33.07 18.23
N ALA A 197 -18.97 34.01 17.63
CA ALA A 197 -19.23 35.31 18.23
C ALA A 197 -20.72 35.61 18.13
N SER A 198 -21.45 35.28 19.19
CA SER A 198 -22.53 36.13 19.66
C SER A 198 -22.72 35.98 21.17
N THR A 199 -22.45 37.11 21.85
CA THR A 199 -23.10 37.65 23.06
C THR A 199 -23.05 36.85 24.38
N THR A 200 -22.20 37.31 25.31
CA THR A 200 -22.59 38.15 26.47
C THR A 200 -21.63 37.92 27.65
N ALA A 201 -21.13 39.02 28.19
CA ALA A 201 -20.29 39.08 29.38
C ALA A 201 -21.04 38.69 30.66
N ALA A 202 -20.38 37.95 31.56
CA ALA A 202 -20.57 38.05 33.00
C ALA A 202 -19.38 37.45 33.78
N THR A 203 -19.07 38.13 34.89
CA THR A 203 -17.88 38.10 35.73
C THR A 203 -17.95 37.06 36.87
N THR A 204 -16.79 36.76 37.49
CA THR A 204 -16.56 36.24 38.87
C THR A 204 -16.81 34.73 39.10
N SER A 205 -16.06 33.92 39.87
CA SER A 205 -15.00 34.09 40.89
C SER A 205 -14.20 32.77 41.06
N ALA A 206 -13.01 32.86 41.64
CA ALA A 206 -12.14 31.76 42.06
C ALA A 206 -12.51 31.13 43.42
N SER A 207 -12.19 29.83 43.61
CA SER A 207 -11.70 29.18 44.86
C SER A 207 -11.42 27.69 44.59
N THR A 208 -10.19 27.16 44.67
CA THR A 208 -9.41 26.68 45.84
C THR A 208 -9.74 25.25 46.33
N ALA A 209 -8.79 24.34 46.01
CA ALA A 209 -8.17 23.23 46.76
C ALA A 209 -8.96 22.23 47.68
N ALA A 210 -8.67 20.94 47.39
CA ALA A 210 -8.30 19.82 48.28
C ALA A 210 -9.27 19.30 49.37
N SER A 211 -9.54 17.99 49.41
CA SER A 211 -8.76 17.02 50.19
C SER A 211 -9.43 15.63 50.29
N SER A 212 -8.60 14.66 50.66
CA SER A 212 -8.73 13.21 50.80
C SER A 212 -9.88 12.66 51.66
N THR A 213 -10.29 11.41 51.41
CA THR A 213 -10.40 10.37 52.47
C THR A 213 -10.23 8.98 51.86
N ALA A 214 -9.41 8.15 52.50
CA ALA A 214 -9.18 6.74 52.22
C ALA A 214 -10.03 5.89 53.17
N GLU A 215 -10.56 4.76 52.71
CA GLU A 215 -11.00 3.67 53.60
C GLU A 215 -10.80 2.31 52.92
N ALA A 216 -10.79 1.27 53.76
CA ALA A 216 -9.80 0.23 53.79
C ALA A 216 -10.21 -1.10 53.16
N THR A 217 -9.19 -1.94 53.10
CA THR A 217 -9.03 -3.29 52.57
C THR A 217 -9.99 -4.33 53.16
N GLU A 218 -10.56 -5.19 52.32
CA GLU A 218 -10.91 -6.57 52.72
C GLU A 218 -10.39 -7.57 51.68
N ALA A 219 -9.65 -8.56 52.17
CA ALA A 219 -8.90 -9.54 51.40
C ALA A 219 -9.76 -10.75 51.04
N ARG A 220 -9.69 -11.23 49.79
CA ARG A 220 -10.07 -12.59 49.42
C ARG A 220 -9.06 -13.21 48.45
N GLN A 221 -8.61 -14.42 48.79
CA GLN A 221 -7.55 -15.23 48.16
C GLN A 221 -7.66 -15.44 46.63
N PRO A 222 -6.54 -15.77 45.96
CA PRO A 222 -6.36 -15.58 44.53
C PRO A 222 -6.99 -16.70 43.68
N ARG A 223 -7.72 -16.31 42.65
CA ARG A 223 -7.88 -17.13 41.44
C ARG A 223 -6.56 -17.04 40.64
N ALA A 224 -6.00 -18.18 40.27
CA ALA A 224 -4.82 -18.23 39.41
C ALA A 224 -5.07 -17.45 38.10
N PRO A 225 -4.15 -16.60 37.64
CA PRO A 225 -4.39 -15.73 36.50
C PRO A 225 -4.43 -16.54 35.21
N LEU A 226 -5.36 -16.18 34.31
CA LEU A 226 -5.49 -16.68 32.93
C LEU A 226 -4.18 -16.63 32.12
N LEU A 227 -3.21 -15.80 32.54
CA LEU A 227 -1.85 -15.81 32.00
C LEU A 227 -1.16 -17.18 32.12
N SER A 228 -1.43 -17.97 33.17
CA SER A 228 -0.78 -19.27 33.35
C SER A 228 -1.22 -20.30 32.30
N LEU A 229 -2.49 -20.26 31.88
CA LEU A 229 -3.01 -21.10 30.80
C LEU A 229 -2.47 -20.70 29.43
N LEU A 230 -2.40 -19.39 29.14
CA LEU A 230 -1.82 -18.87 27.90
C LEU A 230 -0.33 -19.18 27.80
N VAL A 231 0.42 -19.05 28.91
CA VAL A 231 1.84 -19.40 28.96
C VAL A 231 2.04 -20.90 28.79
N LEU A 232 1.19 -21.75 29.36
CA LEU A 232 1.26 -23.21 29.14
C LEU A 232 0.91 -23.60 27.69
N GLN A 233 -0.09 -22.95 27.08
CA GLN A 233 -0.49 -23.16 25.69
C GLN A 233 0.63 -22.73 24.74
N LEU A 234 1.24 -21.57 24.99
CA LEU A 234 2.38 -21.06 24.23
C LEU A 234 3.61 -21.96 24.37
N TRP A 235 3.90 -22.47 25.58
CA TRP A 235 4.99 -23.43 25.79
C TRP A 235 4.77 -24.77 25.07
N LYS A 236 3.52 -25.26 25.02
CA LYS A 236 3.16 -26.47 24.27
C LYS A 236 3.31 -26.25 22.76
N LEU A 237 2.93 -25.08 22.25
CA LEU A 237 3.07 -24.72 20.84
C LEU A 237 4.55 -24.60 20.45
N ILE A 238 5.36 -23.93 21.27
CA ILE A 238 6.81 -23.78 21.05
C ILE A 238 7.49 -25.16 21.08
N ARG A 239 7.14 -26.05 22.02
CA ARG A 239 7.69 -27.43 22.01
C ARG A 239 7.33 -28.20 20.74
N ARG A 240 6.11 -28.06 20.23
CA ARG A 240 5.68 -28.71 18.97
C ARG A 240 6.44 -28.18 17.76
N ILE A 241 6.65 -26.87 17.68
CA ILE A 241 7.43 -26.24 16.60
C ILE A 241 8.89 -26.71 16.66
N VAL A 242 9.50 -26.74 17.85
CA VAL A 242 10.89 -27.20 18.02
C VAL A 242 11.04 -28.70 17.71
N GLN A 243 10.04 -29.54 18.03
CA GLN A 243 10.03 -30.95 17.62
C GLN A 243 9.87 -31.11 16.10
N SER A 244 9.00 -30.31 15.46
CA SER A 244 8.84 -30.31 14.01
C SER A 244 10.10 -29.89 13.25
N LEU A 245 10.95 -29.05 13.85
CA LEU A 245 12.22 -28.59 13.28
C LEU A 245 13.39 -29.55 13.56
N ARG A 246 13.24 -30.49 14.50
CA ARG A 246 14.25 -31.53 14.82
C ARG A 246 14.01 -32.86 14.13
N SER A 247 12.81 -33.08 13.59
CA SER A 247 12.53 -34.24 12.75
C SER A 247 13.12 -34.03 11.35
N PRO A 248 14.00 -34.92 10.85
CA PRO A 248 14.44 -34.85 9.46
C PRO A 248 13.23 -35.07 8.54
N PRO A 249 13.10 -34.33 7.43
CA PRO A 249 11.99 -34.51 6.52
C PRO A 249 12.04 -35.91 5.91
N PRO A 250 10.90 -36.60 5.71
CA PRO A 250 10.90 -37.78 4.86
C PRO A 250 11.33 -37.36 3.46
N LEU A 251 12.27 -38.10 2.88
CA LEU A 251 12.72 -37.97 1.49
C LEU A 251 11.52 -38.18 0.55
N LEU A 252 10.78 -37.12 0.27
CA LEU A 252 9.81 -37.05 -0.81
C LEU A 252 10.50 -36.39 -2.00
N LEU A 253 10.77 -37.19 -3.03
CA LEU A 253 11.21 -36.74 -4.34
C LEU A 253 10.27 -35.62 -4.86
N PRO A 254 10.80 -34.51 -5.40
CA PRO A 254 9.97 -33.40 -5.83
C PRO A 254 9.21 -33.75 -7.11
N ARG A 255 7.89 -33.51 -7.09
CA ARG A 255 7.04 -33.59 -8.29
C ARG A 255 7.53 -32.57 -9.34
N PRO A 256 7.64 -32.95 -10.63
CA PRO A 256 8.27 -32.12 -11.68
C PRO A 256 7.57 -30.78 -11.97
N LYS A 257 6.33 -30.59 -11.48
CA LYS A 257 5.58 -29.32 -11.64
C LYS A 257 6.04 -28.22 -10.68
N LEU A 258 6.50 -28.56 -9.47
CA LEU A 258 6.95 -27.59 -8.47
C LEU A 258 8.32 -27.00 -8.83
N MET A 259 9.19 -27.83 -9.41
CA MET A 259 10.52 -27.42 -9.88
C MET A 259 10.45 -26.47 -11.08
N ARG A 260 9.46 -26.64 -11.99
CA ARG A 260 9.20 -25.69 -13.08
C ARG A 260 8.65 -24.35 -12.58
N LEU A 261 7.88 -24.35 -11.50
CA LEU A 261 7.36 -23.12 -10.89
C LEU A 261 8.47 -22.32 -10.19
N MET A 262 9.37 -23.00 -9.46
CA MET A 262 10.54 -22.36 -8.84
C MET A 262 11.53 -21.80 -9.89
N ILE A 263 11.75 -22.51 -10.99
CA ILE A 263 12.60 -22.02 -12.10
C ILE A 263 11.95 -20.81 -12.80
N ARG A 264 10.62 -20.76 -12.92
CA ARG A 264 9.90 -19.57 -13.43
C ARG A 264 9.99 -18.38 -12.47
N MET A 265 9.87 -18.60 -11.16
CA MET A 265 10.01 -17.56 -10.14
C MET A 265 11.43 -16.95 -10.14
N LEU A 266 12.47 -17.77 -10.32
CA LEU A 266 13.85 -17.31 -10.41
C LEU A 266 14.17 -16.50 -11.69
N ARG A 267 13.32 -16.56 -12.73
CA ARG A 267 13.48 -15.76 -13.96
C ARG A 267 12.94 -14.32 -13.85
N TYR A 268 12.15 -13.99 -12.82
CA TYR A 268 11.45 -12.69 -12.71
C TYR A 268 11.91 -11.79 -11.56
N SER A 269 13.04 -12.09 -10.92
CA SER A 269 13.59 -11.26 -9.83
C SER A 269 15.09 -11.06 -9.98
N PRO A 270 15.55 -9.94 -10.57
CA PRO A 270 16.99 -9.65 -10.73
C PRO A 270 17.75 -9.59 -9.39
N LEU A 271 17.04 -9.29 -8.29
CA LEU A 271 17.60 -9.27 -6.93
C LEU A 271 17.92 -10.67 -6.36
N LEU A 272 17.26 -11.74 -6.82
CA LEU A 272 17.57 -13.10 -6.37
C LEU A 272 18.79 -13.70 -7.10
N GLN A 273 19.09 -13.23 -8.31
CA GLN A 273 20.26 -13.68 -9.08
C GLN A 273 21.58 -13.18 -8.47
N GLN A 274 21.61 -11.99 -7.87
CA GLN A 274 22.82 -11.45 -7.24
C GLN A 274 23.17 -12.11 -5.90
N ARG A 275 22.19 -12.66 -5.16
CA ARG A 275 22.43 -13.27 -3.83
C ARG A 275 22.80 -14.75 -3.84
N LEU A 276 22.67 -15.47 -4.97
CA LEU A 276 22.99 -16.90 -5.08
C LEU A 276 24.37 -17.19 -5.68
N LEU A 277 25.11 -16.17 -6.10
CA LEU A 277 26.50 -16.26 -6.55
C LEU A 277 27.46 -16.05 -5.37
N PRO A 278 27.42 -16.92 -4.35
CA PRO A 278 28.58 -17.79 -4.24
C PRO A 278 28.22 -19.12 -3.59
N THR A 279 27.97 -20.18 -4.36
CA THR A 279 28.39 -21.53 -3.95
C THR A 279 28.20 -22.53 -5.10
N SER A 280 29.31 -23.16 -5.47
CA SER A 280 29.46 -24.32 -6.35
C SER A 280 29.36 -24.09 -7.87
N ALA A 281 30.51 -24.22 -8.54
CA ALA A 281 30.66 -24.27 -9.99
C ALA A 281 29.83 -25.37 -10.68
N ARG A 282 29.35 -26.36 -9.92
CA ARG A 282 28.51 -27.46 -10.43
C ARG A 282 27.07 -27.01 -10.75
N VAL A 283 26.53 -26.03 -10.03
CA VAL A 283 25.18 -25.51 -10.28
C VAL A 283 25.18 -24.59 -11.51
N ALA A 284 26.21 -23.76 -11.68
CA ALA A 284 26.39 -22.92 -12.87
C ALA A 284 26.51 -23.77 -14.17
N ALA A 285 27.25 -24.88 -14.13
CA ALA A 285 27.39 -25.79 -15.27
C ALA A 285 26.07 -26.54 -15.60
N ALA A 286 25.23 -26.83 -14.60
CA ALA A 286 23.92 -27.45 -14.81
C ALA A 286 22.93 -26.47 -15.45
N ILE A 287 22.92 -25.20 -15.01
CA ILE A 287 22.08 -24.14 -15.59
C ILE A 287 22.47 -23.87 -17.05
N SER A 288 23.77 -23.85 -17.37
CA SER A 288 24.25 -23.61 -18.74
C SER A 288 23.95 -24.74 -19.73
N ARG A 289 23.79 -25.99 -19.27
CA ARG A 289 23.40 -27.13 -20.14
C ARG A 289 21.88 -27.15 -20.39
N VAL A 290 21.08 -26.71 -19.43
CA VAL A 290 19.62 -26.62 -19.59
C VAL A 290 19.24 -25.49 -20.56
N THR A 291 19.93 -24.34 -20.53
CA THR A 291 19.69 -23.24 -21.47
C THR A 291 20.07 -23.58 -22.91
N ALA A 292 21.15 -24.34 -23.13
CA ALA A 292 21.55 -24.79 -24.46
C ALA A 292 20.57 -25.80 -25.09
N THR A 293 19.94 -26.64 -24.26
CA THR A 293 18.97 -27.66 -24.73
C THR A 293 17.60 -27.02 -25.06
N GLU A 294 17.17 -25.98 -24.33
CA GLU A 294 15.93 -25.26 -24.65
C GLU A 294 16.07 -24.32 -25.86
N LEU A 295 17.24 -23.70 -26.09
CA LEU A 295 17.45 -22.88 -27.30
C LEU A 295 17.32 -23.71 -28.59
N LEU A 296 17.78 -24.97 -28.57
CA LEU A 296 17.66 -25.89 -29.72
C LEU A 296 16.20 -26.33 -29.97
N CYS A 297 15.38 -26.41 -28.92
CA CYS A 297 13.94 -26.67 -29.06
C CYS A 297 13.17 -25.46 -29.61
N ASP A 298 13.54 -24.24 -29.19
CA ASP A 298 12.85 -23.01 -29.60
C ASP A 298 13.19 -22.61 -31.05
N VAL A 299 14.42 -22.86 -31.50
CA VAL A 299 14.82 -22.69 -32.91
C VAL A 299 14.10 -23.70 -33.81
N ARG A 300 13.91 -24.95 -33.37
CA ARG A 300 13.19 -25.98 -34.14
C ARG A 300 11.69 -25.68 -34.26
N MET A 301 11.09 -25.06 -33.24
CA MET A 301 9.68 -24.63 -33.25
C MET A 301 9.44 -23.40 -34.16
N ARG A 302 10.38 -22.45 -34.22
CA ARG A 302 10.27 -21.27 -35.12
C ARG A 302 10.42 -21.64 -36.60
N VAL A 303 11.27 -22.60 -36.94
CA VAL A 303 11.39 -23.11 -38.32
C VAL A 303 10.10 -23.81 -38.76
N SER A 304 9.42 -24.54 -37.86
CA SER A 304 8.15 -25.20 -38.18
C SER A 304 6.97 -24.24 -38.39
N LYS A 305 6.94 -23.09 -37.70
CA LYS A 305 5.89 -22.07 -37.90
C LYS A 305 6.08 -21.27 -39.19
N ASN A 306 7.31 -20.98 -39.61
CA ASN A 306 7.55 -20.25 -40.86
C ASN A 306 7.28 -21.09 -42.12
N GLN A 307 7.29 -22.43 -42.04
CA GLN A 307 6.87 -23.28 -43.16
C GLN A 307 5.35 -23.32 -43.39
N GLN A 308 4.53 -22.91 -42.41
CA GLN A 308 3.06 -22.93 -42.56
C GLN A 308 2.48 -21.64 -43.17
N HIS A 309 3.27 -20.57 -43.29
CA HIS A 309 2.84 -19.28 -43.87
C HIS A 309 3.18 -19.09 -45.36
N LEU A 310 3.77 -20.10 -46.02
CA LEU A 310 4.01 -20.11 -47.47
C LEU A 310 3.08 -21.13 -48.15
N LYS A 311 1.77 -20.91 -48.08
CA LYS A 311 0.81 -21.47 -49.06
C LYS A 311 0.36 -20.32 -49.94
N ILE A 312 1.02 -20.20 -51.09
CA ILE A 312 0.71 -19.26 -52.16
C ILE A 312 -0.60 -19.67 -52.81
N ASP A 313 -1.51 -18.70 -52.95
CA ASP A 313 -2.77 -18.79 -53.68
C ASP A 313 -2.57 -19.20 -55.14
N LYS A 314 -3.43 -20.10 -55.63
CA LYS A 314 -3.53 -20.45 -57.05
C LYS A 314 -4.09 -19.27 -57.85
N PRO A 315 -3.52 -18.90 -59.00
CA PRO A 315 -4.09 -17.83 -59.82
C PRO A 315 -5.36 -18.32 -60.54
N LYS A 316 -6.43 -17.53 -60.42
CA LYS A 316 -7.62 -17.65 -61.28
C LYS A 316 -7.29 -17.02 -62.64
N ASN A 317 -7.40 -17.83 -63.69
CA ASN A 317 -7.37 -17.40 -65.08
C ASN A 317 -8.47 -16.37 -65.35
N LEU A 318 -8.11 -15.20 -65.90
CA LEU A 318 -9.04 -14.35 -66.63
C LEU A 318 -8.41 -13.96 -67.97
N PHE A 319 -9.00 -14.53 -69.02
CA PHE A 319 -8.72 -14.31 -70.43
C PHE A 319 -9.20 -12.91 -70.86
N TRP A 320 -8.36 -12.21 -71.62
CA TRP A 320 -8.65 -11.09 -72.53
C TRP A 320 -7.78 -11.38 -73.78
N ARG A 321 -8.14 -11.27 -75.05
CA ARG A 321 -9.26 -10.77 -75.87
C ARG A 321 -9.19 -11.52 -77.22
N THR A 322 -10.32 -11.58 -77.93
CA THR A 322 -10.52 -11.96 -79.36
C THR A 322 -10.10 -13.35 -79.80
#